data_AF-F0ZHC1-F1
#
_entry.id   AF-F0ZHC1-F1
#
_cell.length_a   1.000
_cell.length_b   1.000
_cell.length_c   1.000
_cell.angle_alpha   90.00
_cell.angle_beta   90.00
_cell.angle_gamma   90.00
#
_symmetry.space_group_name_H-M   'P 1'
#
loop_
_entity.id
_entity.type
_entity.pdbx_description
1 polymer ?
#
loop_
_entity_poly.entity_id
_entity_poly.type
_entity_poly.pdbx_seq_one_letter_code
_entity_poly.pdbx_strand_id
1 'polypeptide(L)'
;MTTSENITIGDEFKGHNETQIQLMKEECIIVDNNDVALKPGSKKETHLMVNINQGLLHRAFSIFLFNKEGKLLLQQRALEKITFPGYWTNTVCSHPLWIPETELKEENAYGVRCAAKRKLNHELGVPLNEVDIEDFTFMTKIHYKSESKEDPKWGEHEIDHILIAQKDHVTINAEPNEVMDYKYVSKEELQQMFEDEDNGKIKLTPWFRLIAVNHLNKWWDNLHDLKPLVEPTNTIHRY
;
A
#
# COMPACT_ATOMS: atom_id res chain seq x y z
N MET A 1 38.03 -6.39 -16.23
CA MET A 1 37.48 -5.10 -16.67
C MET A 1 35.98 -5.26 -16.76
N THR A 2 35.27 -5.00 -15.67
CA THR A 2 33.82 -4.94 -15.63
C THR A 2 33.41 -3.53 -15.99
N THR A 3 32.72 -3.38 -17.11
CA THR A 3 32.15 -2.12 -17.58
C THR A 3 31.07 -1.69 -16.59
N SER A 4 31.33 -0.63 -15.85
CA SER A 4 30.30 0.12 -15.13
C SER A 4 29.40 0.78 -16.17
N GLU A 5 28.21 0.22 -16.38
CA GLU A 5 27.16 0.90 -17.11
C GLU A 5 26.79 2.16 -16.32
N ASN A 6 27.12 3.33 -16.87
CA ASN A 6 26.68 4.61 -16.35
C ASN A 6 25.16 4.68 -16.51
N ILE A 7 24.45 4.44 -15.40
CA ILE A 7 23.00 4.58 -15.30
C ILE A 7 22.67 6.03 -15.65
N THR A 8 22.06 6.24 -16.82
CA THR A 8 21.50 7.56 -17.15
C THR A 8 20.21 7.71 -16.36
N ILE A 9 20.32 8.23 -15.14
CA ILE A 9 19.18 8.58 -14.30
C ILE A 9 18.45 9.71 -15.04
N GLY A 10 17.20 9.48 -15.46
CA GLY A 10 16.37 10.52 -16.07
C GLY A 10 16.16 11.69 -15.10
N ASP A 11 16.05 12.92 -15.63
CA ASP A 11 15.92 14.16 -14.84
C ASP A 11 14.79 14.10 -13.78
N GLU A 12 13.79 13.24 -14.01
CA GLU A 12 12.69 12.94 -13.09
C GLU A 12 13.09 12.35 -11.73
N PHE A 13 14.28 11.77 -11.61
CA PHE A 13 14.75 11.11 -10.38
C PHE A 13 15.82 11.93 -9.66
N LYS A 14 16.06 13.18 -10.08
CA LYS A 14 17.06 14.04 -9.49
C LYS A 14 16.78 14.28 -8.01
N GLY A 15 17.67 13.80 -7.14
CA GLY A 15 17.56 13.92 -5.68
C GLY A 15 16.96 12.70 -4.97
N HIS A 16 16.57 11.66 -5.71
CA HIS A 16 16.06 10.41 -5.14
C HIS A 16 17.17 9.37 -4.92
N ASN A 17 16.97 8.51 -3.91
CA ASN A 17 17.89 7.43 -3.53
C ASN A 17 17.93 6.31 -4.60
N GLU A 18 19.13 5.75 -4.86
CA GLU A 18 19.35 4.69 -5.86
C GLU A 18 18.45 3.46 -5.65
N THR A 19 18.22 3.06 -4.40
CA THR A 19 17.32 1.94 -4.04
C THR A 19 15.90 2.22 -4.50
N GLN A 20 15.37 3.42 -4.22
CA GLN A 20 14.02 3.81 -4.65
C GLN A 20 13.92 3.88 -6.18
N ILE A 21 14.95 4.37 -6.87
CA ILE A 21 15.00 4.40 -8.34
C ILE A 21 14.95 2.97 -8.92
N GLN A 22 15.65 2.02 -8.31
CA GLN A 22 15.64 0.63 -8.77
C GLN A 22 14.26 -0.01 -8.57
N LEU A 23 13.57 0.28 -7.47
CA LEU A 23 12.19 -0.17 -7.23
C LEU A 23 11.19 0.40 -8.23
N MET A 24 11.49 1.55 -8.86
CA MET A 24 10.62 2.12 -9.90
C MET A 24 10.57 1.31 -11.20
N LYS A 25 11.42 0.28 -11.33
CA LYS A 25 11.42 -0.68 -12.43
C LYS A 25 10.52 -1.89 -12.18
N GLU A 26 10.02 -2.08 -10.96
CA GLU A 26 9.08 -3.17 -10.66
C GLU A 26 7.86 -3.10 -11.59
N GLU A 27 7.43 -4.26 -12.12
CA GLU A 27 6.29 -4.32 -13.03
C GLU A 27 4.98 -4.48 -12.25
N CYS A 28 4.22 -3.39 -12.15
CA CYS A 28 2.85 -3.38 -11.63
C CYS A 28 1.88 -3.99 -12.64
N ILE A 29 0.70 -4.38 -12.16
CA ILE A 29 -0.39 -4.89 -12.99
C ILE A 29 -1.28 -3.71 -13.42
N ILE A 30 -1.22 -3.32 -14.69
CA ILE A 30 -2.17 -2.34 -15.25
C ILE A 30 -3.52 -3.02 -15.45
N VAL A 31 -4.59 -2.36 -15.01
CA VAL A 31 -5.96 -2.89 -15.04
C VAL A 31 -6.94 -1.94 -15.71
N ASP A 32 -8.10 -2.45 -16.09
CA ASP A 32 -9.25 -1.62 -16.45
C ASP A 32 -10.05 -1.18 -15.20
N ASN A 33 -11.11 -0.41 -15.43
CA ASN A 33 -12.00 0.08 -14.36
C ASN A 33 -12.72 -1.02 -13.57
N ASN A 34 -12.76 -2.25 -14.06
CA ASN A 34 -13.39 -3.40 -13.42
C ASN A 34 -12.36 -4.32 -12.77
N ASP A 35 -11.12 -3.85 -12.61
CA ASP A 35 -10.01 -4.61 -12.07
C ASP A 35 -9.65 -5.83 -12.93
N VAL A 36 -9.79 -5.75 -14.25
CA VAL A 36 -9.31 -6.79 -15.18
C VAL A 36 -7.85 -6.50 -15.54
N ALA A 37 -6.95 -7.45 -15.29
CA ALA A 37 -5.54 -7.33 -15.66
C ALA A 37 -5.35 -7.24 -17.19
N LEU A 38 -4.64 -6.20 -17.65
CA LEU A 38 -4.44 -5.91 -19.07
C LEU A 38 -3.01 -6.21 -19.53
N LYS A 39 -2.00 -5.68 -18.82
CA LYS A 39 -0.59 -5.75 -19.20
C LYS A 39 0.33 -5.37 -18.01
N PRO A 40 1.63 -5.69 -18.05
CA PRO A 40 2.58 -5.10 -17.12
C PRO A 40 2.79 -3.61 -17.42
N GLY A 41 3.15 -2.86 -16.39
CA GLY A 41 3.66 -1.49 -16.50
C GLY A 41 4.63 -1.19 -15.38
N SER A 42 5.73 -0.50 -15.67
CA SER A 42 6.69 -0.14 -14.63
C SER A 42 6.04 0.73 -13.55
N LYS A 43 6.45 0.58 -12.29
CA LYS A 43 6.00 1.45 -11.19
C LYS A 43 6.20 2.93 -11.49
N LYS A 44 7.26 3.29 -12.22
CA LYS A 44 7.42 4.64 -12.78
C LYS A 44 6.27 5.07 -13.67
N GLU A 45 5.99 4.30 -14.72
CA GLU A 45 4.91 4.58 -15.68
C GLU A 45 3.56 4.70 -14.95
N THR A 46 3.30 3.68 -14.15
CA THR A 46 2.52 3.61 -12.91
C THR A 46 2.01 4.93 -12.32
N HIS A 47 2.97 5.66 -11.76
CA HIS A 47 2.75 6.69 -10.77
C HIS A 47 2.99 8.10 -11.32
N LEU A 48 3.26 8.24 -12.62
CA LEU A 48 3.42 9.54 -13.26
C LEU A 48 2.04 10.14 -13.59
N MET A 49 1.80 11.35 -13.10
CA MET A 49 0.52 12.04 -13.30
C MET A 49 0.19 12.28 -14.79
N VAL A 50 1.19 12.41 -15.66
CA VAL A 50 0.97 12.51 -17.11
C VAL A 50 0.29 11.27 -17.70
N ASN A 51 0.56 10.08 -17.15
CA ASN A 51 -0.05 8.82 -17.59
C ASN A 51 -1.38 8.59 -16.86
N ILE A 52 -1.42 8.85 -15.55
CA ILE A 52 -2.63 8.77 -14.72
C ILE A 52 -3.74 9.69 -15.27
N ASN A 53 -3.39 10.89 -15.75
CA ASN A 53 -4.34 11.82 -16.36
C ASN A 53 -4.85 11.37 -17.74
N GLN A 54 -4.20 10.39 -18.36
CA GLN A 54 -4.68 9.69 -19.56
C GLN A 54 -5.48 8.43 -19.23
N GLY A 55 -5.72 8.15 -17.94
CA GLY A 55 -6.52 7.02 -17.47
C GLY A 55 -5.71 5.76 -17.15
N LEU A 56 -4.38 5.83 -17.11
CA LEU A 56 -3.56 4.71 -16.66
C LEU A 56 -3.90 4.38 -15.19
N LEU A 57 -4.26 3.12 -14.93
CA LEU A 57 -4.77 2.59 -13.66
C LEU A 57 -4.05 1.27 -13.38
N HIS A 58 -3.64 1.04 -12.13
CA HIS A 58 -2.99 -0.20 -11.72
C HIS A 58 -3.62 -0.82 -10.47
N ARG A 59 -3.39 -2.12 -10.29
CA ARG A 59 -3.83 -2.85 -9.09
C ARG A 59 -2.88 -2.56 -7.93
N ALA A 60 -3.44 -2.39 -6.73
CA ALA A 60 -2.71 -2.18 -5.49
C ALA A 60 -3.32 -2.98 -4.33
N PHE A 61 -2.68 -2.94 -3.17
CA PHE A 61 -3.26 -3.43 -1.93
C PHE A 61 -2.87 -2.55 -0.73
N SER A 62 -3.74 -2.55 0.28
CA SER A 62 -3.55 -1.90 1.57
C SER A 62 -3.77 -2.90 2.70
N ILE A 63 -2.74 -3.09 3.54
CA ILE A 63 -2.78 -3.95 4.72
C ILE A 63 -3.19 -3.15 5.95
N PHE A 64 -4.14 -3.66 6.72
CA PHE A 64 -4.48 -3.22 8.07
C PHE A 64 -4.20 -4.36 9.04
N LEU A 65 -3.03 -4.33 9.68
CA LEU A 65 -2.60 -5.35 10.65
C LEU A 65 -2.94 -4.89 12.07
N PHE A 66 -3.72 -5.71 12.76
CA PHE A 66 -4.08 -5.50 14.16
C PHE A 66 -3.28 -6.43 15.07
N ASN A 67 -2.97 -5.95 16.28
CA ASN A 67 -2.48 -6.84 17.34
C ASN A 67 -3.66 -7.50 18.10
N LYS A 68 -3.36 -8.38 19.08
CA LYS A 68 -4.39 -9.01 19.93
C LYS A 68 -5.22 -8.04 20.77
N GLU A 69 -4.68 -6.85 21.05
CA GLU A 69 -5.40 -5.79 21.79
C GLU A 69 -6.34 -5.01 20.87
N GLY A 70 -6.39 -5.35 19.58
CA GLY A 70 -7.16 -4.64 18.57
C GLY A 70 -6.56 -3.28 18.22
N LYS A 71 -5.27 -3.03 18.47
CA LYS A 71 -4.60 -1.81 17.98
C LYS A 71 -4.10 -2.01 16.56
N LEU A 72 -4.27 -1.00 15.71
CA LEU A 72 -3.82 -1.00 14.32
C LEU A 72 -2.36 -0.57 14.23
N LEU A 73 -1.53 -1.33 13.50
CA LEU A 73 -0.17 -0.94 13.16
C LEU A 73 -0.20 0.10 12.03
N LEU A 74 0.32 1.29 12.31
CA LEU A 74 0.59 2.33 11.32
C LEU A 74 2.09 2.44 11.07
N GLN A 75 2.43 2.88 9.87
CA GLN A 75 3.80 3.28 9.53
C GLN A 75 3.84 4.76 9.11
N GLN A 76 4.99 5.38 9.31
CA GLN A 76 5.36 6.65 8.70
C GLN A 76 6.32 6.37 7.55
N ARG A 77 5.93 6.79 6.35
CA ARG A 77 6.70 6.61 5.12
C ARG A 77 8.05 7.31 5.25
N ALA A 78 9.12 6.64 4.86
CA ALA A 78 10.45 7.24 4.82
C ALA A 78 10.47 8.50 3.92
N LEU A 79 11.42 9.40 4.18
CA LEU A 79 11.53 10.65 3.43
C LEU A 79 12.05 10.43 2.00
N GLU A 80 12.68 9.28 1.77
CA GLU A 80 13.23 8.85 0.48
C GLU A 80 12.13 8.37 -0.49
N LYS A 81 10.92 8.07 0.00
CA LYS A 81 9.79 7.61 -0.82
C LYS A 81 9.42 8.66 -1.87
N ILE A 82 9.22 8.21 -3.10
CA ILE A 82 8.88 9.11 -4.22
C ILE A 82 7.48 9.73 -4.05
N THR A 83 6.48 8.92 -3.69
CA THR A 83 5.13 9.40 -3.39
C THR A 83 4.92 9.55 -1.88
N PHE A 84 4.35 10.68 -1.46
CA PHE A 84 3.96 10.96 -0.07
C PHE A 84 5.07 10.70 0.99
N PRO A 85 6.29 11.25 0.84
CA PRO A 85 7.36 11.08 1.83
C PRO A 85 6.99 11.69 3.19
N GLY A 86 7.23 10.96 4.28
CA GLY A 86 6.96 11.42 5.65
C GLY A 86 5.51 11.32 6.12
N TYR A 87 4.60 10.80 5.29
CA TYR A 87 3.19 10.65 5.65
C TYR A 87 2.97 9.42 6.52
N TRP A 88 2.07 9.55 7.50
CA TRP A 88 1.51 8.41 8.23
C TRP A 88 0.47 7.69 7.38
N THR A 89 0.45 6.36 7.41
CA THR A 89 -0.47 5.51 6.64
C THR A 89 -0.75 4.21 7.40
N ASN A 90 -1.68 3.40 6.89
CA ASN A 90 -1.90 2.02 7.35
C ASN A 90 -0.64 1.15 7.21
N THR A 91 -0.71 -0.09 7.69
CA THR A 91 0.46 -0.94 7.95
C THR A 91 1.45 -1.04 6.79
N VAL A 92 0.99 -1.37 5.59
CA VAL A 92 1.78 -1.43 4.35
C VAL A 92 0.85 -1.19 3.17
N CYS A 93 1.29 -0.41 2.19
CA CYS A 93 0.61 -0.18 0.91
C CYS A 93 1.58 -0.41 -0.23
N SER A 94 1.23 -1.28 -1.18
CA SER A 94 2.09 -1.57 -2.34
C SER A 94 1.30 -2.25 -3.45
N HIS A 95 2.01 -2.93 -4.35
CA HIS A 95 1.48 -3.44 -5.59
C HIS A 95 1.74 -4.94 -5.71
N PRO A 96 0.75 -5.75 -6.13
CA PRO A 96 1.06 -7.03 -6.74
C PRO A 96 1.85 -6.81 -8.03
N LEU A 97 2.85 -7.66 -8.25
CA LEU A 97 3.69 -7.63 -9.43
C LEU A 97 3.11 -8.48 -10.55
N TRP A 98 3.50 -8.18 -11.78
CA TRP A 98 3.16 -8.97 -12.98
C TRP A 98 3.91 -10.32 -12.98
N ILE A 99 3.54 -11.24 -12.10
CA ILE A 99 4.15 -12.57 -11.95
C ILE A 99 3.07 -13.64 -12.09
N PRO A 100 2.94 -14.29 -13.27
CA PRO A 100 1.85 -15.24 -13.57
C PRO A 100 1.69 -16.37 -12.56
N GLU A 101 2.80 -16.86 -12.03
CA GLU A 101 2.84 -18.02 -11.14
C GLU A 101 2.36 -17.71 -9.73
N THR A 102 2.31 -16.43 -9.35
CA THR A 102 2.03 -15.98 -7.98
C THR A 102 1.08 -14.78 -7.94
N GLU A 103 1.60 -13.57 -8.14
CA GLU A 103 0.90 -12.32 -7.82
C GLU A 103 -0.17 -11.90 -8.84
N LEU A 104 -0.22 -12.56 -10.01
CA LEU A 104 -1.32 -12.43 -10.99
C LEU A 104 -2.52 -13.36 -10.73
N LYS A 105 -2.43 -14.30 -9.78
CA LYS A 105 -3.54 -15.24 -9.51
C LYS A 105 -4.68 -14.53 -8.80
N GLU A 106 -5.86 -14.50 -9.42
CA GLU A 106 -7.00 -13.73 -8.91
C GLU A 106 -7.92 -14.51 -7.96
N GLU A 107 -7.89 -15.85 -8.02
CA GLU A 107 -8.75 -16.72 -7.21
C GLU A 107 -8.58 -16.39 -5.72
N ASN A 108 -9.68 -16.08 -5.03
CA ASN A 108 -9.71 -15.70 -3.62
C ASN A 108 -8.67 -14.63 -3.27
N ALA A 109 -8.42 -13.68 -4.17
CA ALA A 109 -7.42 -12.62 -4.00
C ALA A 109 -6.02 -13.16 -3.66
N TYR A 110 -5.66 -14.36 -4.13
CA TYR A 110 -4.41 -15.03 -3.75
C TYR A 110 -3.17 -14.20 -4.09
N GLY A 111 -3.10 -13.66 -5.30
CA GLY A 111 -1.95 -12.91 -5.78
C GLY A 111 -1.66 -11.65 -4.96
N VAL A 112 -2.68 -10.89 -4.58
CA VAL A 112 -2.51 -9.71 -3.70
C VAL A 112 -2.11 -10.11 -2.28
N ARG A 113 -2.58 -11.26 -1.77
CA ARG A 113 -2.16 -11.78 -0.46
C ARG A 113 -0.71 -12.27 -0.47
N CYS A 114 -0.23 -12.84 -1.57
CA CYS A 114 1.19 -13.14 -1.78
C CYS A 114 2.03 -11.86 -1.75
N ALA A 115 1.61 -10.82 -2.48
CA ALA A 115 2.29 -9.54 -2.53
C ALA A 115 2.32 -8.86 -1.15
N ALA A 116 1.22 -8.94 -0.40
CA ALA A 116 1.10 -8.46 0.97
C ALA A 116 2.13 -9.11 1.91
N LYS A 117 2.24 -10.45 1.90
CA LYS A 117 3.26 -11.17 2.68
C LYS A 117 4.68 -10.73 2.32
N ARG A 118 4.99 -10.63 1.02
CA ARG A 118 6.30 -10.16 0.53
C ARG A 118 6.62 -8.75 1.02
N LYS A 119 5.67 -7.82 0.90
CA LYS A 119 5.88 -6.41 1.22
C LYS A 119 5.86 -6.12 2.72
N LEU A 120 5.12 -6.89 3.51
CA LEU A 120 5.21 -6.84 4.97
C LEU A 120 6.62 -7.21 5.46
N ASN A 121 7.24 -8.22 4.84
CA ASN A 121 8.64 -8.57 5.10
C ASN A 121 9.61 -7.49 4.59
N HIS A 122 9.41 -6.97 3.39
CA HIS A 122 10.31 -5.98 2.79
C HIS A 122 10.30 -4.63 3.54
N GLU A 123 9.13 -4.09 3.89
CA GLU A 123 9.03 -2.74 4.47
C GLU A 123 9.15 -2.73 5.99
N LEU A 124 8.49 -3.67 6.68
CA LEU A 124 8.46 -3.73 8.15
C LEU A 124 9.39 -4.80 8.71
N GLY A 125 10.09 -5.57 7.87
CA GLY A 125 11.01 -6.62 8.33
C GLY A 125 10.33 -7.79 9.04
N VAL A 126 9.01 -7.97 8.86
CA VAL A 126 8.27 -9.06 9.50
C VAL A 126 8.75 -10.41 8.93
N PRO A 127 9.27 -11.34 9.76
CA PRO A 127 9.74 -12.63 9.29
C PRO A 127 8.66 -13.43 8.55
N LEU A 128 9.01 -14.04 7.41
CA LEU A 128 8.07 -14.75 6.55
C LEU A 128 7.38 -15.96 7.21
N ASN A 129 7.90 -16.45 8.34
CA ASN A 129 7.34 -17.54 9.13
C ASN A 129 6.36 -17.06 10.22
N GLU A 130 6.24 -15.75 10.45
CA GLU A 130 5.29 -15.21 11.44
C GLU A 130 3.92 -14.88 10.83
N VAL A 131 3.86 -14.71 9.52
CA VAL A 131 2.62 -14.37 8.79
C VAL A 131 2.46 -15.27 7.57
N ASP A 132 1.31 -15.92 7.43
CA ASP A 132 0.94 -16.74 6.28
C ASP A 132 -0.03 -16.03 5.34
N ILE A 133 -0.13 -16.52 4.11
CA ILE A 133 -1.04 -15.95 3.09
C ILE A 133 -2.49 -15.99 3.58
N GLU A 134 -2.85 -17.02 4.35
CA GLU A 134 -4.20 -17.21 4.89
C GLU A 134 -4.50 -16.35 6.12
N ASP A 135 -3.49 -15.67 6.69
CA ASP A 135 -3.73 -14.68 7.75
C ASP A 135 -4.40 -13.40 7.20
N PHE A 136 -4.30 -13.17 5.89
CA PHE A 136 -4.90 -12.00 5.24
C PHE A 136 -6.33 -12.30 4.79
N THR A 137 -7.28 -11.59 5.39
CA THR A 137 -8.68 -11.55 4.95
C THR A 137 -8.86 -10.42 3.95
N PHE A 138 -9.25 -10.76 2.72
CA PHE A 138 -9.70 -9.78 1.73
C PHE A 138 -11.06 -9.22 2.13
N MET A 139 -11.20 -7.90 2.16
CA MET A 139 -12.45 -7.23 2.58
C MET A 139 -13.25 -6.67 1.41
N THR A 140 -12.63 -5.83 0.59
CA THR A 140 -13.27 -5.16 -0.56
C THR A 140 -12.19 -4.52 -1.45
N LYS A 141 -12.61 -3.85 -2.54
CA LYS A 141 -11.76 -3.02 -3.40
C LYS A 141 -12.20 -1.57 -3.40
N ILE A 142 -11.22 -0.68 -3.43
CA ILE A 142 -11.44 0.77 -3.45
C ILE A 142 -10.69 1.35 -4.65
N HIS A 143 -11.43 2.01 -5.54
CA HIS A 143 -10.87 2.81 -6.61
C HIS A 143 -10.72 4.25 -6.12
N TYR A 144 -9.49 4.77 -6.15
CA TYR A 144 -9.19 6.15 -5.83
C TYR A 144 -8.10 6.72 -6.75
N LYS A 145 -8.01 8.05 -6.78
CA LYS A 145 -6.93 8.79 -7.45
C LYS A 145 -6.44 9.93 -6.57
N SER A 146 -5.13 10.12 -6.47
CA SER A 146 -4.54 11.17 -5.64
C SER A 146 -3.19 11.64 -6.17
N GLU A 147 -2.94 12.95 -6.13
CA GLU A 147 -1.64 13.54 -6.46
C GLU A 147 -0.75 13.61 -5.20
N SER A 148 0.56 13.38 -5.37
CA SER A 148 1.56 13.57 -4.31
C SER A 148 1.81 15.06 -4.13
N LYS A 149 1.44 15.61 -2.97
CA LYS A 149 1.47 17.08 -2.74
C LYS A 149 2.89 17.67 -2.79
N GLU A 150 3.88 16.88 -2.40
CA GLU A 150 5.30 17.28 -2.34
C GLU A 150 5.95 17.35 -3.72
N ASP A 151 5.49 16.50 -4.65
CA ASP A 151 5.90 16.53 -6.05
C ASP A 151 4.70 16.14 -6.94
N PRO A 152 3.94 17.13 -7.44
CA PRO A 152 2.75 16.96 -8.29
C PRO A 152 2.97 16.17 -9.58
N LYS A 153 4.23 15.89 -9.95
CA LYS A 153 4.55 14.99 -11.05
C LYS A 153 4.10 13.56 -10.76
N TRP A 154 4.09 13.17 -9.49
CA TRP A 154 3.79 11.82 -9.04
C TRP A 154 2.41 11.75 -8.37
N GLY A 155 1.80 10.58 -8.41
CA GLY A 155 0.53 10.32 -7.77
C GLY A 155 0.17 8.83 -7.81
N GLU A 156 -1.04 8.55 -7.39
CA GLU A 156 -1.64 7.22 -7.32
C GLU A 156 -2.97 7.24 -8.08
N HIS A 157 -3.26 6.15 -8.80
CA HIS A 157 -4.56 5.88 -9.41
C HIS A 157 -4.73 4.37 -9.44
N GLU A 158 -5.51 3.86 -8.49
CA GLU A 158 -5.41 2.46 -8.09
C GLU A 158 -6.78 1.80 -7.93
N ILE A 159 -6.87 0.51 -8.28
CA ILE A 159 -7.84 -0.39 -7.65
C ILE A 159 -7.13 -1.06 -6.46
N ASP A 160 -7.41 -0.56 -5.27
CA ASP A 160 -6.77 -0.95 -4.02
C ASP A 160 -7.53 -2.11 -3.35
N HIS A 161 -6.88 -3.25 -3.20
CA HIS A 161 -7.40 -4.43 -2.51
C HIS A 161 -7.17 -4.30 -1.00
N ILE A 162 -8.25 -4.25 -0.23
CA ILE A 162 -8.15 -4.05 1.22
C ILE A 162 -8.00 -5.38 1.93
N LEU A 163 -6.89 -5.53 2.66
CA LEU A 163 -6.53 -6.74 3.39
C LEU A 163 -6.46 -6.44 4.89
N ILE A 164 -7.13 -7.26 5.70
CA ILE A 164 -7.02 -7.21 7.16
C ILE A 164 -6.30 -8.47 7.66
N ALA A 165 -5.39 -8.29 8.59
CA ALA A 165 -4.79 -9.38 9.36
C ALA A 165 -4.83 -9.04 10.85
N GLN A 166 -4.93 -10.05 11.70
CA GLN A 166 -4.77 -9.89 13.15
C GLN A 166 -3.78 -10.94 13.65
N LYS A 167 -2.75 -10.50 14.38
CA LYS A 167 -1.71 -11.37 14.95
C LYS A 167 -1.48 -11.01 16.40
N ASP A 168 -1.18 -12.00 17.23
CA ASP A 168 -0.86 -11.74 18.64
C ASP A 168 0.39 -10.87 18.78
N HIS A 169 1.38 -11.17 17.96
CA HIS A 169 2.64 -10.46 17.86
C HIS A 169 3.22 -10.65 16.46
N VAL A 170 3.94 -9.63 15.99
CA VAL A 170 4.88 -9.73 14.87
C VAL A 170 6.16 -8.99 15.25
N THR A 171 7.30 -9.55 14.85
CA THR A 171 8.60 -8.90 14.95
C THR A 171 8.68 -7.80 13.89
N ILE A 172 9.06 -6.58 14.28
CA ILE A 172 9.24 -5.46 13.35
C ILE A 172 10.71 -5.09 13.31
N ASN A 173 11.29 -5.17 12.12
CA ASN A 173 12.64 -4.70 11.78
C ASN A 173 12.54 -3.78 10.56
N ALA A 174 11.90 -2.62 10.77
CA ALA A 174 11.55 -1.70 9.70
C ALA A 174 12.77 -1.33 8.83
N GLU A 175 12.59 -1.39 7.50
CA GLU A 175 13.59 -0.97 6.53
C GLU A 175 13.63 0.58 6.49
N PRO A 176 14.73 1.24 6.90
CA PRO A 176 14.75 2.69 7.04
C PRO A 176 14.50 3.47 5.74
N ASN A 177 14.78 2.89 4.57
CA ASN A 177 14.49 3.51 3.28
C ASN A 177 13.01 3.40 2.87
N GLU A 178 12.21 2.64 3.60
CA GLU A 178 10.78 2.44 3.36
C GLU A 178 9.92 3.05 4.48
N VAL A 179 10.36 2.88 5.73
CA VAL A 179 9.62 3.23 6.94
C VAL A 179 10.53 3.97 7.91
N MET A 180 10.19 5.21 8.25
CA MET A 180 10.96 6.02 9.20
C MET A 180 10.44 5.93 10.64
N ASP A 181 9.18 5.55 10.83
CA ASP A 181 8.57 5.34 12.15
C ASP A 181 7.39 4.37 12.02
N TYR A 182 6.99 3.75 13.13
CA TYR A 182 5.80 2.89 13.19
C TYR A 182 5.23 2.87 14.60
N LYS A 183 3.91 2.72 14.71
CA LYS A 183 3.25 2.59 16.01
C LYS A 183 1.92 1.86 15.92
N TYR A 184 1.58 1.19 17.01
CA TYR A 184 0.24 0.66 17.22
C TYR A 184 -0.66 1.76 17.79
N VAL A 185 -1.86 1.91 17.23
CA VAL A 185 -2.85 2.90 17.68
C VAL A 185 -4.20 2.24 17.98
N SER A 186 -4.83 2.69 19.05
CA SER A 186 -6.25 2.49 19.35
C SER A 186 -7.13 3.35 18.44
N LYS A 187 -8.44 3.15 18.52
CA LYS A 187 -9.42 3.99 17.81
C LYS A 187 -9.34 5.45 18.26
N GLU A 188 -9.19 5.65 19.56
CA GLU A 188 -9.09 6.98 20.17
C GLU A 188 -7.81 7.69 19.71
N GLU A 189 -6.68 6.99 19.69
CA GLU A 189 -5.41 7.54 19.17
C GLU A 189 -5.48 7.83 17.66
N LEU A 190 -6.16 6.99 16.87
CA LEU A 190 -6.37 7.27 15.44
C LEU A 190 -7.27 8.51 15.25
N GLN A 191 -8.32 8.67 16.05
CA GLN A 191 -9.17 9.86 16.02
C GLN A 191 -8.36 11.11 16.38
N GLN A 192 -7.46 11.03 17.36
CA GLN A 192 -6.58 12.15 17.68
C GLN A 192 -5.62 12.48 16.52
N MET A 193 -5.11 11.46 15.82
CA MET A 193 -4.27 11.67 14.62
C MET A 193 -5.04 12.38 13.50
N PHE A 194 -6.33 12.12 13.34
CA PHE A 194 -7.16 12.86 12.40
C PHE A 194 -7.29 14.34 12.75
N GLU A 195 -7.52 14.66 14.03
CA GLU A 195 -7.54 16.04 14.48
C GLU A 195 -6.17 16.72 14.31
N ASP A 196 -5.08 16.00 14.56
CA ASP A 196 -3.73 16.52 14.35
C ASP A 196 -3.42 16.78 12.87
N GLU A 197 -3.93 15.95 11.95
CA GLU A 197 -3.88 16.20 10.51
C GLU A 197 -4.69 17.44 10.14
N ASP A 198 -5.94 17.54 10.61
CA ASP A 198 -6.83 18.67 10.30
C ASP A 198 -6.24 20.01 10.79
N ASN A 199 -5.44 19.96 11.87
CA ASN A 199 -4.68 21.10 12.42
C ASN A 199 -3.28 21.28 11.80
N GLY A 200 -2.92 20.49 10.78
CA GLY A 200 -1.66 20.59 10.03
C GLY A 200 -0.41 20.16 10.80
N LYS A 201 -0.54 19.40 11.89
CA LYS A 201 0.59 18.93 12.71
C LYS A 201 1.24 17.68 12.13
N ILE A 202 0.45 16.81 11.53
CA ILE A 202 0.91 15.61 10.83
C ILE A 202 0.29 15.55 9.44
N LYS A 203 0.73 14.58 8.63
CA LYS A 203 0.18 14.30 7.31
C LYS A 203 -0.27 12.84 7.27
N LEU A 204 -1.50 12.57 6.83
CA LEU A 204 -1.96 11.22 6.53
C LEU A 204 -2.12 11.03 5.03
N THR A 205 -1.85 9.82 4.57
CA THR A 205 -2.01 9.52 3.16
C THR A 205 -3.49 9.60 2.78
N PRO A 206 -3.82 10.12 1.58
CA PRO A 206 -5.22 10.35 1.20
C PRO A 206 -6.06 9.08 1.20
N TRP A 207 -5.50 7.94 0.76
CA TRP A 207 -6.20 6.65 0.79
C TRP A 207 -6.43 6.18 2.21
N PHE A 208 -5.46 6.33 3.13
CA PHE A 208 -5.63 5.88 4.51
C PHE A 208 -6.78 6.64 5.19
N ARG A 209 -6.80 7.97 5.07
CA ARG A 209 -7.89 8.80 5.61
C ARG A 209 -9.24 8.40 5.02
N LEU A 210 -9.30 8.19 3.71
CA LEU A 210 -10.49 7.77 3.00
C LEU A 210 -11.00 6.40 3.48
N ILE A 211 -10.14 5.38 3.52
CA ILE A 211 -10.51 4.03 3.96
C ILE A 211 -10.93 4.06 5.44
N ALA A 212 -10.19 4.79 6.26
CA ALA A 212 -10.44 4.84 7.69
C ALA A 212 -11.79 5.46 8.04
N VAL A 213 -12.15 6.55 7.38
CA VAL A 213 -13.43 7.25 7.59
C VAL A 213 -14.61 6.45 7.06
N ASN A 214 -14.47 5.81 5.89
CA ASN A 214 -15.60 5.17 5.21
C ASN A 214 -15.85 3.72 5.63
N HIS A 215 -14.80 2.96 5.97
CA HIS A 215 -14.90 1.50 6.10
C HIS A 215 -14.32 0.94 7.40
N LEU A 216 -13.18 1.47 7.84
CA LEU A 216 -12.35 0.81 8.86
C LEU A 216 -13.05 0.62 10.20
N ASN A 217 -13.86 1.58 10.64
CA ASN A 217 -14.56 1.47 11.93
C ASN A 217 -15.41 0.20 12.02
N LYS A 218 -16.14 -0.12 10.94
CA LYS A 218 -17.00 -1.31 10.86
C LYS A 218 -16.20 -2.59 10.99
N TRP A 219 -15.05 -2.69 10.31
CA TRP A 219 -14.19 -3.87 10.40
C TRP A 219 -13.53 -3.98 11.77
N TRP A 220 -13.07 -2.85 12.31
CA TRP A 220 -12.39 -2.78 13.61
C TRP A 220 -13.32 -3.21 14.76
N ASP A 221 -14.61 -2.87 14.70
CA ASP A 221 -15.59 -3.36 15.69
C ASP A 221 -15.85 -4.87 15.61
N ASN A 222 -15.43 -5.53 14.53
CA ASN A 222 -15.76 -6.93 14.23
C ASN A 222 -14.51 -7.78 13.95
N LEU A 223 -13.34 -7.41 14.50
CA LEU A 223 -12.09 -8.17 14.29
C LEU A 223 -12.19 -9.66 14.69
N HIS A 224 -13.09 -9.98 15.62
CA HIS A 224 -13.35 -11.35 16.08
C HIS A 224 -13.99 -12.25 15.01
N ASP A 225 -14.73 -11.68 14.04
CA ASP A 225 -15.29 -12.40 12.89
C ASP A 225 -15.56 -11.44 11.72
N LEU A 226 -14.60 -11.37 10.79
CA LEU A 226 -14.70 -10.52 9.60
C LEU A 226 -15.50 -11.15 8.47
N LYS A 227 -15.77 -12.47 8.51
CA LYS A 227 -16.39 -13.19 7.39
C LYS A 227 -17.75 -12.61 6.95
N PRO A 228 -18.65 -12.20 7.86
CA PRO A 228 -19.93 -11.59 7.47
C PRO A 228 -19.77 -10.22 6.79
N LEU A 229 -18.58 -9.60 6.89
CA LEU A 229 -18.29 -8.27 6.36
C LEU A 229 -17.50 -8.29 5.05
N VAL A 230 -17.02 -9.45 4.63
CA VAL A 230 -16.33 -9.62 3.35
C VAL A 230 -17.31 -9.36 2.21
N GLU A 231 -16.94 -8.48 1.30
CA GLU A 231 -17.75 -8.15 0.14
C GLU A 231 -17.41 -9.06 -1.06
N PRO A 232 -18.34 -9.24 -2.01
CA PRO A 232 -18.06 -9.94 -3.25
C PRO A 232 -16.84 -9.34 -3.97
N THR A 233 -15.99 -10.20 -4.55
CA THR A 233 -14.72 -9.80 -5.20
C THR A 233 -14.89 -8.90 -6.43
N ASN A 234 -16.09 -8.78 -6.98
CA ASN A 234 -16.44 -7.85 -8.05
C ASN A 234 -16.90 -6.47 -7.54
N THR A 235 -17.04 -6.28 -6.23
CA THR A 235 -17.39 -4.99 -5.63
C THR A 235 -16.19 -4.05 -5.69
N ILE A 236 -16.41 -2.84 -6.18
CA ILE A 236 -15.41 -1.76 -6.23
C ILE A 236 -16.11 -0.48 -5.76
N HIS A 237 -15.71 0.04 -4.61
CA HIS A 237 -16.13 1.36 -4.15
C HIS A 237 -15.32 2.42 -4.89
N ARG A 238 -15.95 3.49 -5.38
CA ARG A 238 -15.28 4.52 -6.19
C ARG A 238 -15.34 5.86 -5.50
N TYR A 239 -14.18 6.49 -5.34
CA TYR A 239 -13.99 7.77 -4.66
C TYR A 239 -13.15 8.73 -5.51
#